data_AF-A0A9D4RL30-F1
#
_entry.id   AF-A0A9D4RL30-F1
#
_cell.length_a   1.000
_cell.length_b   1.000
_cell.length_c   1.000
_cell.angle_alpha   90.00
_cell.angle_beta   90.00
_cell.angle_gamma   90.00
#
_symmetry.space_group_name_H-M   'P 1'
#
loop_
_entity.id
_entity.type
_entity.pdbx_description
1 polymer ?
#
loop_
_entity_poly.entity_id
_entity_poly.type
_entity_poly.pdbx_seq_one_letter_code
_entity_poly.pdbx_strand_id
1 'polypeptide(L)'
;MLYNDGQSMNTGDAVPPGSTFTYTWNVPSTSGPTNFGQNCINFIYHSAVDPVRDVYSGLAGPIVVCRPGTLDDHGKRIDSVEKEFALLFLALDENKSWYIQQNIKENCPQADATSAEFVESNKYDSINARIYNNVEGLIAKSGDNIAWYIMGLGESEDIHTVHFHGHTYTYRTGQTHEGDVIEVFPGTYETVEMFANNPGIWALHCHVGEHMRDGMMATYEIIDTRGDESRKKSHKYGEEY
;
A
#
# COMPACT_ATOMS: atom_id res chain seq x y z
N MET A 1 -2.95 -2.79 -23.87
CA MET A 1 -2.44 -3.46 -25.08
C MET A 1 -2.22 -4.93 -24.74
N LEU A 2 -2.98 -5.85 -25.34
CA LEU A 2 -2.64 -7.27 -25.35
C LEU A 2 -1.30 -7.42 -26.08
N TYR A 3 -0.26 -7.88 -25.39
CA TYR A 3 1.07 -8.00 -25.99
C TYR A 3 1.13 -9.26 -26.86
N ASN A 4 1.92 -9.22 -27.94
CA ASN A 4 2.06 -10.36 -28.84
C ASN A 4 3.06 -11.35 -28.27
N ASP A 5 2.56 -12.38 -27.59
CA ASP A 5 3.33 -13.50 -27.04
C ASP A 5 3.36 -14.73 -27.96
N GLY A 6 2.85 -14.59 -29.19
CA GLY A 6 2.73 -15.70 -30.14
C GLY A 6 1.61 -16.69 -29.81
N GLN A 7 0.79 -16.42 -28.79
CA GLN A 7 -0.40 -17.20 -28.47
C GLN A 7 -1.67 -16.53 -28.99
N SER A 8 -2.71 -17.33 -29.19
CA SER A 8 -4.05 -16.79 -29.40
C SER A 8 -4.55 -16.19 -28.09
N MET A 9 -5.19 -15.02 -28.19
CA MET A 9 -5.81 -14.33 -27.06
C MET A 9 -6.69 -15.28 -26.24
N ASN A 10 -6.33 -15.48 -24.98
CA ASN A 10 -7.04 -16.33 -24.04
C ASN A 10 -8.20 -15.54 -23.42
N THR A 11 -9.23 -16.27 -22.94
CA THR A 11 -10.40 -15.66 -22.29
C THR A 11 -10.07 -14.93 -20.98
N GLY A 12 -8.89 -15.20 -20.40
CA GLY A 12 -8.37 -14.49 -19.23
C GLY A 12 -7.59 -13.22 -19.55
N ASP A 13 -7.22 -12.98 -20.80
CA ASP A 13 -6.39 -11.81 -21.16
C ASP A 13 -7.23 -10.53 -21.22
N ALA A 14 -8.53 -10.66 -21.52
CA ALA A 14 -9.52 -9.60 -21.38
C ALA A 14 -10.88 -10.20 -21.02
N VAL A 15 -11.41 -9.82 -19.87
CA VAL A 15 -12.71 -10.30 -19.36
C VAL A 15 -13.79 -9.27 -19.70
N PRO A 16 -14.75 -9.58 -20.60
CA PRO A 16 -15.78 -8.61 -21.00
C PRO A 16 -16.74 -8.27 -19.85
N PRO A 17 -17.41 -7.09 -19.89
CA PRO A 17 -18.45 -6.74 -18.93
C PRO A 17 -19.52 -7.83 -18.81
N GLY A 18 -19.88 -8.20 -17.58
CA GLY A 18 -20.87 -9.26 -17.30
C GLY A 18 -20.33 -10.69 -17.43
N SER A 19 -19.08 -10.88 -17.84
CA SER A 19 -18.43 -12.19 -17.90
C SER A 19 -17.69 -12.53 -16.60
N THR A 20 -17.23 -13.77 -16.47
CA THR A 20 -16.41 -14.21 -15.35
C THR A 20 -15.28 -15.09 -15.86
N PHE A 21 -14.11 -14.95 -15.25
CA PHE A 21 -12.96 -15.80 -15.49
C PHE A 21 -12.30 -16.15 -14.16
N THR A 22 -11.78 -17.38 -14.05
CA THR A 22 -11.07 -17.85 -12.86
C THR A 22 -9.59 -17.94 -13.18
N TYR A 23 -8.78 -17.08 -12.54
CA TYR A 23 -7.33 -17.15 -12.61
C TYR A 23 -6.80 -18.19 -11.63
N THR A 24 -5.90 -19.06 -12.08
CA THR A 24 -5.21 -20.05 -11.24
C THR A 24 -3.72 -19.75 -11.26
N TRP A 25 -3.18 -19.31 -10.13
CA TRP A 25 -1.74 -19.10 -9.95
C TRP A 25 -1.18 -20.13 -8.99
N ASN A 26 -0.05 -20.73 -9.39
CA ASN A 26 0.75 -21.55 -8.48
C ASN A 26 1.79 -20.65 -7.83
N VAL A 27 1.98 -20.79 -6.51
CA VAL A 27 3.01 -20.06 -5.76
C VAL A 27 4.18 -21.03 -5.47
N PRO A 28 5.16 -21.16 -6.38
CA PRO A 28 6.34 -21.96 -6.11
C PRO A 28 7.21 -21.30 -5.04
N SER A 29 8.13 -22.07 -4.45
CA SER A 29 9.07 -21.55 -3.45
C SER A 29 9.93 -20.39 -3.97
N THR A 30 10.15 -20.30 -5.28
CA THR A 30 10.89 -19.19 -5.93
C THR A 30 10.11 -17.87 -5.94
N SER A 31 8.79 -17.91 -5.77
CA SER A 31 7.92 -16.72 -5.70
C SER A 31 7.62 -16.31 -4.25
N GLY A 32 8.13 -17.06 -3.27
CA GLY A 32 8.00 -16.74 -1.86
C GLY A 32 9.22 -16.05 -1.28
N PRO A 33 9.17 -15.65 0.00
CA PRO A 33 10.30 -15.02 0.67
C PRO A 33 11.53 -15.92 0.70
N THR A 34 12.71 -15.35 0.43
CA THR A 34 14.01 -16.04 0.59
C THR A 34 14.22 -16.42 2.06
N ASN A 35 15.06 -17.40 2.39
CA ASN A 35 15.26 -17.82 3.80
C ASN A 35 15.79 -16.73 4.75
N PHE A 36 16.35 -15.65 4.20
CA PHE A 36 16.92 -14.56 4.99
C PHE A 36 16.03 -13.33 5.06
N GLY A 37 14.93 -13.29 4.31
CA GLY A 37 13.98 -12.18 4.29
C GLY A 37 12.95 -12.23 5.41
N GLN A 38 11.98 -11.33 5.33
CA GLN A 38 10.76 -11.32 6.15
C GLN A 38 9.93 -12.60 5.89
N ASN A 39 9.04 -12.95 6.81
CA ASN A 39 8.17 -14.13 6.65
C ASN A 39 7.12 -13.97 5.55
N CYS A 40 6.79 -12.73 5.19
CA CYS A 40 5.88 -12.38 4.11
C CYS A 40 6.53 -11.29 3.26
N ILE A 41 6.28 -11.34 1.95
CA ILE A 41 6.63 -10.29 0.99
C ILE A 41 5.37 -9.89 0.22
N ASN A 42 5.33 -8.67 -0.29
CA ASN A 42 4.25 -8.19 -1.13
C ASN A 42 4.62 -8.19 -2.61
N PHE A 43 3.58 -8.36 -3.40
CA PHE A 43 3.49 -8.11 -4.82
C PHE A 43 2.25 -7.24 -5.05
N ILE A 44 1.99 -6.94 -6.31
CA ILE A 44 0.78 -6.27 -6.74
C ILE A 44 0.08 -7.11 -7.82
N TYR A 45 -1.24 -7.11 -7.82
CA TYR A 45 -2.02 -7.46 -9.01
C TYR A 45 -2.66 -6.19 -9.56
N HIS A 46 -2.83 -6.15 -10.87
CA HIS A 46 -3.57 -5.11 -11.54
C HIS A 46 -4.17 -5.65 -12.84
N SER A 47 -5.17 -4.96 -13.38
CA SER A 47 -5.67 -5.27 -14.72
C SER A 47 -4.62 -4.88 -15.77
N ALA A 48 -4.54 -5.66 -16.85
CA ALA A 48 -3.53 -5.52 -17.90
C ALA A 48 -4.13 -5.46 -19.31
N VAL A 49 -5.44 -5.20 -19.43
CA VAL A 49 -6.08 -4.98 -20.75
C VAL A 49 -5.49 -3.72 -21.37
N ASP A 50 -5.41 -2.65 -20.59
CA ASP A 50 -4.55 -1.49 -20.83
C ASP A 50 -3.87 -1.12 -19.51
N PRO A 51 -2.67 -1.62 -19.22
CA PRO A 51 -2.08 -1.53 -17.89
C PRO A 51 -1.89 -0.08 -17.41
N VAL A 52 -1.75 0.88 -18.33
CA VAL A 52 -1.67 2.29 -17.96
C VAL A 52 -3.04 2.77 -17.53
N ARG A 53 -4.04 2.68 -18.41
CA ARG A 53 -5.39 3.21 -18.10
C ARG A 53 -6.06 2.45 -16.97
N ASP A 54 -5.88 1.14 -16.90
CA ASP A 54 -6.48 0.27 -15.89
C ASP A 54 -6.01 0.63 -14.47
N VAL A 55 -4.70 0.82 -14.28
CA VAL A 55 -4.12 1.22 -12.99
C VAL A 55 -4.61 2.60 -12.59
N TYR A 56 -4.53 3.59 -13.48
CA TYR A 56 -5.03 4.95 -13.20
C TYR A 56 -6.56 5.03 -13.03
N SER A 57 -7.29 4.00 -13.45
CA SER A 57 -8.72 3.84 -13.17
C SER A 57 -9.02 3.12 -11.84
N GLY A 58 -7.98 2.75 -11.08
CA GLY A 58 -8.08 2.14 -9.76
C GLY A 58 -8.05 0.61 -9.73
N LEU A 59 -7.72 -0.08 -10.83
CA LEU A 59 -7.72 -1.55 -10.89
C LEU A 59 -6.37 -2.14 -10.48
N ALA A 60 -5.97 -1.93 -9.22
CA ALA A 60 -4.76 -2.50 -8.62
C ALA A 60 -4.97 -2.86 -7.14
N GLY A 61 -4.23 -3.84 -6.64
CA GLY A 61 -4.27 -4.22 -5.23
C GLY A 61 -3.09 -5.10 -4.80
N PRO A 62 -2.82 -5.19 -3.48
CA PRO A 62 -1.72 -5.99 -2.96
C PRO A 62 -2.01 -7.50 -3.06
N ILE A 63 -0.96 -8.27 -3.31
CA ILE A 63 -0.90 -9.71 -2.98
C ILE A 63 0.23 -9.90 -1.98
N VAL A 64 -0.04 -10.55 -0.87
CA VAL A 64 0.98 -10.91 0.11
C VAL A 64 1.25 -12.41 0.01
N VAL A 65 2.53 -12.77 -0.14
CA VAL A 65 3.00 -14.15 -0.19
C VAL A 65 3.86 -14.42 1.02
N CYS A 66 3.48 -15.43 1.80
CA CYS A 66 4.16 -15.80 3.04
C CYS A 66 4.80 -17.17 2.97
N ARG A 67 5.75 -17.42 3.87
CA ARG A 67 6.31 -18.75 4.09
C ARG A 67 5.22 -19.71 4.59
N PRO A 68 5.33 -21.01 4.28
CA PRO A 68 4.44 -22.02 4.85
C PRO A 68 4.44 -21.97 6.38
N GLY A 69 3.25 -21.96 6.99
CA GLY A 69 3.08 -21.91 8.45
C GLY A 69 3.08 -20.51 9.08
N THR A 70 3.22 -19.44 8.29
CA THR A 70 3.14 -18.05 8.79
C THR A 70 1.69 -17.56 8.94
N LEU A 71 0.76 -18.12 8.18
CA LEU A 71 -0.64 -17.71 8.14
C LEU A 71 -1.54 -18.77 8.79
N ASP A 72 -2.64 -18.34 9.41
CA ASP A 72 -3.76 -19.20 9.79
C ASP A 72 -4.69 -19.51 8.59
N ASP A 73 -5.73 -20.31 8.84
CA ASP A 73 -6.74 -20.71 7.85
C ASP A 73 -7.56 -19.53 7.28
N HIS A 74 -7.44 -18.34 7.87
CA HIS A 74 -8.09 -17.11 7.43
C HIS A 74 -7.13 -16.13 6.75
N GLY A 75 -5.87 -16.53 6.56
CA GLY A 75 -4.84 -15.69 5.94
C GLY A 75 -4.28 -14.61 6.85
N LYS A 76 -4.53 -14.68 8.16
CA LYS A 76 -3.94 -13.77 9.14
C LYS A 76 -2.58 -14.29 9.57
N ARG A 77 -1.59 -13.41 9.72
CA ARG A 77 -0.29 -13.75 10.31
C ARG A 77 -0.43 -14.24 11.76
N ILE A 78 0.24 -15.34 12.06
CA ILE A 78 0.32 -15.97 13.40
C ILE A 78 1.73 -15.94 13.99
N ASP A 79 2.66 -15.27 13.32
CA ASP A 79 3.98 -14.99 13.85
C ASP A 79 3.95 -13.74 14.74
N SER A 80 5.10 -13.08 14.93
CA SER A 80 5.22 -11.95 15.85
C SER A 80 4.64 -10.64 15.32
N VAL A 81 3.89 -10.63 14.21
CA VAL A 81 3.29 -9.42 13.63
C VAL A 81 1.82 -9.32 14.02
N GLU A 82 1.47 -8.25 14.72
CA GLU A 82 0.12 -8.00 15.21
C GLU A 82 -0.72 -7.13 14.25
N LYS A 83 -0.06 -6.32 13.41
CA LYS A 83 -0.69 -5.38 12.48
C LYS A 83 -0.06 -5.44 11.10
N GLU A 84 -0.90 -5.34 10.09
CA GLU A 84 -0.51 -5.40 8.69
C GLU A 84 -1.14 -4.21 7.96
N PHE A 85 -0.33 -3.41 7.28
CA PHE A 85 -0.80 -2.28 6.48
C PHE A 85 -0.21 -2.35 5.08
N ALA A 86 -1.04 -2.12 4.07
CA ALA A 86 -0.61 -2.01 2.68
C ALA A 86 -0.75 -0.57 2.20
N LEU A 87 0.31 -0.05 1.59
CA LEU A 87 0.41 1.31 1.10
C LEU A 87 0.88 1.30 -0.35
N LEU A 88 0.07 1.86 -1.23
CA LEU A 88 0.41 2.17 -2.61
C LEU A 88 0.73 3.65 -2.73
N PHE A 89 1.97 3.97 -3.09
CA PHE A 89 2.40 5.30 -3.48
C PHE A 89 2.25 5.43 -5.00
N LEU A 90 1.46 6.42 -5.42
CA LEU A 90 1.15 6.67 -6.82
C LEU A 90 0.77 8.14 -7.02
N ALA A 91 1.47 8.81 -7.93
CA ALA A 91 1.05 10.05 -8.56
C ALA A 91 -0.13 9.74 -9.49
N LEU A 92 -1.34 9.80 -8.96
CA LEU A 92 -2.56 9.39 -9.65
C LEU A 92 -2.90 10.41 -10.74
N ASP A 93 -2.89 10.00 -12.00
CA ASP A 93 -3.24 10.82 -13.16
C ASP A 93 -4.62 10.43 -13.72
N GLU A 94 -5.68 11.14 -13.28
CA GLU A 94 -7.05 10.89 -13.74
C GLU A 94 -7.23 11.19 -15.24
N ASN A 95 -6.32 11.94 -15.88
CA ASN A 95 -6.39 12.17 -17.33
C ASN A 95 -6.20 10.85 -18.11
N LYS A 96 -5.53 9.86 -17.52
CA LYS A 96 -5.29 8.53 -18.11
C LYS A 96 -6.39 7.52 -17.81
N SER A 97 -7.28 7.84 -16.88
CA SER A 97 -8.41 6.99 -16.49
C SER A 97 -9.32 6.65 -17.69
N TRP A 98 -9.97 5.49 -17.63
CA TRP A 98 -11.07 5.14 -18.52
C TRP A 98 -12.26 6.10 -18.37
N TYR A 99 -12.40 6.69 -17.18
CA TYR A 99 -13.57 7.46 -16.76
C TYR A 99 -13.43 8.96 -16.95
N ILE A 100 -12.29 9.48 -17.45
CA ILE A 100 -12.05 10.93 -17.57
C ILE A 100 -13.17 11.69 -18.30
N GLN A 101 -13.67 11.15 -19.41
CA GLN A 101 -14.76 11.79 -20.19
C GLN A 101 -16.07 11.83 -19.41
N GLN A 102 -16.36 10.78 -18.63
CA GLN A 102 -17.53 10.74 -17.77
C GLN A 102 -17.38 11.74 -16.61
N ASN A 103 -16.22 11.75 -15.96
CA ASN A 103 -15.90 12.66 -14.86
C ASN A 103 -16.03 14.14 -15.27
N ILE A 104 -15.54 14.51 -16.46
CA ILE A 104 -15.70 15.86 -17.02
C ILE A 104 -17.18 16.19 -17.20
N LYS A 105 -17.94 15.29 -17.84
CA LYS A 105 -19.36 15.53 -18.11
C LYS A 105 -20.18 15.72 -16.84
N GLU A 106 -19.88 14.96 -15.79
CA GLU A 106 -20.64 14.96 -14.54
C GLU A 106 -20.25 16.12 -13.62
N ASN A 107 -18.96 16.43 -13.52
CA ASN A 107 -18.46 17.38 -12.52
C ASN A 107 -18.13 18.76 -13.10
N CYS A 108 -17.62 18.81 -14.34
CA CYS A 108 -17.06 20.03 -14.93
C CYS A 108 -17.36 20.16 -16.44
N PRO A 109 -18.62 20.16 -16.90
CA PRO A 109 -18.96 20.07 -18.32
C PRO A 109 -18.53 21.27 -19.18
N GLN A 110 -18.11 22.37 -18.55
CA GLN A 110 -17.65 23.59 -19.22
C GLN A 110 -16.11 23.77 -19.16
N ALA A 111 -15.39 22.81 -18.56
CA ALA A 111 -13.93 22.91 -18.44
C ALA A 111 -13.26 22.76 -19.82
N ASP A 112 -12.20 23.55 -20.04
CA ASP A 112 -11.29 23.33 -21.16
C ASP A 112 -10.36 22.16 -20.83
N ALA A 113 -10.76 20.96 -21.25
CA ALA A 113 -10.03 19.72 -21.02
C ALA A 113 -8.65 19.68 -21.71
N THR A 114 -8.32 20.67 -22.54
CA THR A 114 -7.02 20.78 -23.24
C THR A 114 -6.06 21.73 -22.55
N SER A 115 -6.53 22.51 -21.58
CA SER A 115 -5.68 23.45 -20.85
C SER A 115 -4.69 22.70 -19.94
N ALA A 116 -3.47 23.23 -19.82
CA ALA A 116 -2.46 22.67 -18.92
C ALA A 116 -2.93 22.68 -17.45
N GLU A 117 -3.70 23.70 -17.06
CA GLU A 117 -4.30 23.84 -15.74
C GLU A 117 -5.30 22.71 -15.45
N PHE A 118 -6.11 22.32 -16.44
CA PHE A 118 -7.02 21.19 -16.30
C PHE A 118 -6.26 19.87 -16.13
N VAL A 119 -5.27 19.61 -16.99
CA VAL A 119 -4.45 18.39 -16.92
C VAL A 119 -3.79 18.28 -15.56
N GLU A 120 -3.18 19.36 -15.07
CA GLU A 120 -2.51 19.38 -13.78
C GLU A 120 -3.49 19.20 -12.62
N SER A 121 -4.68 19.81 -12.68
CA SER A 121 -5.68 19.67 -11.62
C SER A 121 -6.20 18.24 -11.42
N ASN A 122 -5.98 17.35 -12.39
CA ASN A 122 -6.37 15.94 -12.34
C ASN A 122 -5.23 15.01 -11.90
N LYS A 123 -4.07 15.56 -11.55
CA LYS A 123 -2.94 14.83 -10.98
C LYS A 123 -2.92 14.99 -9.48
N TYR A 124 -2.75 13.87 -8.78
CA TYR A 124 -2.77 13.84 -7.32
C TYR A 124 -1.69 12.91 -6.77
N ASP A 125 -0.73 13.47 -6.05
CA ASP A 125 0.27 12.68 -5.33
C ASP A 125 -0.36 12.02 -4.11
N SER A 126 -0.60 10.71 -4.20
CA SER A 126 -1.47 10.00 -3.26
C SER A 126 -0.82 8.82 -2.56
N ILE A 127 -1.37 8.48 -1.40
CA ILE A 127 -1.15 7.21 -0.69
C ILE A 127 -2.49 6.49 -0.66
N ASN A 128 -2.59 5.29 -1.23
CA ASN A 128 -3.86 4.55 -1.37
C ASN A 128 -4.99 5.39 -2.01
N ALA A 129 -4.67 6.19 -3.04
CA ALA A 129 -5.61 7.12 -3.69
C ALA A 129 -6.27 8.12 -2.73
N ARG A 130 -5.57 8.48 -1.64
CA ARG A 130 -5.93 9.55 -0.70
C ARG A 130 -4.83 10.59 -0.66
N ILE A 131 -5.23 11.85 -0.50
CA ILE A 131 -4.35 13.02 -0.43
C ILE A 131 -4.62 13.81 0.84
N TYR A 132 -3.69 14.68 1.23
CA TYR A 132 -3.80 15.63 2.34
C TYR A 132 -4.23 14.98 3.67
N ASN A 133 -3.56 13.90 4.06
CA ASN A 133 -3.78 13.20 5.33
C ASN A 133 -5.17 12.55 5.47
N ASN A 134 -5.75 12.06 4.37
CA ASN A 134 -7.04 11.37 4.37
C ASN A 134 -6.92 9.83 4.27
N VAL A 135 -5.73 9.26 4.48
CA VAL A 135 -5.58 7.81 4.66
C VAL A 135 -6.09 7.45 6.05
N GLU A 136 -7.08 6.57 6.13
CA GLU A 136 -7.70 6.14 7.38
C GLU A 136 -7.21 4.75 7.80
N GLY A 137 -7.36 4.42 9.10
CA GLY A 137 -7.21 3.06 9.60
C GLY A 137 -5.77 2.60 9.91
N LEU A 138 -4.78 3.48 9.79
CA LEU A 138 -3.39 3.21 10.18
C LEU A 138 -3.21 3.31 11.70
N ILE A 139 -3.80 2.35 12.44
CA ILE A 139 -3.87 2.36 13.91
C ILE A 139 -3.28 1.08 14.49
N ALA A 140 -2.28 1.23 15.34
CA ALA A 140 -1.66 0.15 16.11
C ALA A 140 -1.60 0.50 17.61
N LYS A 141 -1.24 -0.48 18.44
CA LYS A 141 -1.04 -0.29 19.87
C LYS A 141 0.45 -0.24 20.19
N SER A 142 0.80 0.46 21.26
CA SER A 142 2.15 0.39 21.79
C SER A 142 2.49 -1.06 22.14
N GLY A 143 3.61 -1.54 21.60
CA GLY A 143 4.08 -2.92 21.72
C GLY A 143 3.75 -3.83 20.54
N ASP A 144 2.89 -3.41 19.60
CA ASP A 144 2.63 -4.17 18.37
C ASP A 144 3.88 -4.15 17.46
N ASN A 145 4.22 -5.27 16.82
CA ASN A 145 5.01 -5.27 15.60
C ASN A 145 4.07 -5.12 14.41
N ILE A 146 4.44 -4.21 13.52
CA ILE A 146 3.68 -3.82 12.35
C ILE A 146 4.46 -4.26 11.10
N ALA A 147 3.82 -4.99 10.20
CA ALA A 147 4.32 -5.18 8.84
C ALA A 147 3.72 -4.12 7.91
N TRP A 148 4.59 -3.39 7.22
CA TRP A 148 4.23 -2.44 6.18
C TRP A 148 4.57 -3.03 4.82
N TYR A 149 3.55 -3.21 3.98
CA TYR A 149 3.64 -3.66 2.59
C TYR A 149 3.57 -2.43 1.67
N ILE A 150 4.73 -1.99 1.21
CA ILE A 150 4.90 -0.74 0.47
C ILE A 150 5.04 -1.07 -1.01
N MET A 151 4.26 -0.37 -1.84
CA MET A 151 4.20 -0.59 -3.28
C MET A 151 4.33 0.76 -3.99
N GLY A 152 5.10 0.78 -5.07
CA GLY A 152 5.16 1.89 -6.01
C GLY A 152 4.66 1.45 -7.37
N LEU A 153 3.77 2.24 -7.97
CA LEU A 153 3.37 2.13 -9.37
C LEU A 153 3.50 3.49 -10.04
N GLY A 154 3.33 3.53 -11.36
CA GLY A 154 3.24 4.77 -12.12
C GLY A 154 4.37 4.94 -13.12
N GLU A 155 4.81 6.18 -13.32
CA GLU A 155 5.73 6.58 -14.38
C GLU A 155 6.99 7.27 -13.82
N SER A 156 7.66 8.09 -14.63
CA SER A 156 8.94 8.72 -14.24
C SER A 156 8.82 9.74 -13.11
N GLU A 157 7.62 10.26 -12.84
CA GLU A 157 7.36 11.16 -11.71
C GLU A 157 7.22 10.40 -10.38
N ASP A 158 6.99 9.08 -10.41
CA ASP A 158 6.80 8.24 -9.22
C ASP A 158 8.11 7.83 -8.54
N ILE A 159 8.93 8.82 -8.20
CA ILE A 159 10.12 8.65 -7.36
C ILE A 159 9.73 9.09 -5.95
N HIS A 160 9.51 8.14 -5.05
CA HIS A 160 9.02 8.41 -3.70
C HIS A 160 10.09 8.12 -2.65
N THR A 161 10.13 8.95 -1.61
CA THR A 161 11.02 8.80 -0.46
C THR A 161 10.17 8.76 0.82
N VAL A 162 9.66 7.57 1.13
CA VAL A 162 8.65 7.34 2.17
C VAL A 162 9.29 7.38 3.54
N HIS A 163 8.88 8.31 4.40
CA HIS A 163 9.43 8.48 5.73
C HIS A 163 8.42 8.25 6.83
N PHE A 164 8.79 7.41 7.80
CA PHE A 164 8.02 7.15 9.00
C PHE A 164 8.54 8.01 10.15
N HIS A 165 7.82 9.06 10.51
CA HIS A 165 8.25 9.92 11.62
C HIS A 165 8.15 9.19 12.95
N GLY A 166 9.13 9.38 13.84
CA GLY A 166 9.07 8.90 15.21
C GLY A 166 9.36 7.40 15.40
N HIS A 167 9.60 6.66 14.32
CA HIS A 167 9.90 5.23 14.33
C HIS A 167 10.95 4.87 13.28
N THR A 168 11.67 3.79 13.54
CA THR A 168 12.46 3.08 12.53
C THR A 168 11.78 1.75 12.21
N TYR A 169 12.06 1.22 11.03
CA TYR A 169 11.70 -0.13 10.63
C TYR A 169 12.96 -0.95 10.41
N THR A 170 12.76 -2.27 10.33
CA THR A 170 13.78 -3.24 9.95
C THR A 170 13.43 -3.87 8.62
N TYR A 171 14.45 -4.17 7.82
CA TYR A 171 14.31 -5.02 6.64
C TYR A 171 15.46 -6.02 6.56
N ARG A 172 15.22 -7.18 5.94
CA ARG A 172 16.16 -8.31 5.98
C ARG A 172 16.54 -8.80 4.58
N THR A 173 17.84 -8.77 4.28
CA THR A 173 18.42 -9.22 3.00
C THR A 173 19.71 -10.02 3.24
N GLY A 174 19.65 -11.05 4.10
CA GLY A 174 20.85 -11.76 4.58
C GLY A 174 21.40 -11.17 5.88
N GLN A 175 21.29 -9.85 6.04
CA GLN A 175 21.53 -9.13 7.29
C GLN A 175 20.28 -8.31 7.65
N THR A 176 20.17 -7.93 8.92
CA THR A 176 19.12 -7.01 9.38
C THR A 176 19.63 -5.59 9.21
N HIS A 177 18.87 -4.78 8.49
CA HIS A 177 19.12 -3.36 8.31
C HIS A 177 18.00 -2.56 8.99
N GLU A 178 18.32 -1.37 9.44
CA GLU A 178 17.40 -0.43 10.06
C GLU A 178 17.36 0.86 9.24
N GLY A 179 16.18 1.46 9.13
CA GLY A 179 15.97 2.74 8.46
C GLY A 179 14.65 3.36 8.87
N ASP A 180 14.45 4.61 8.48
CA ASP A 180 13.21 5.37 8.65
C ASP A 180 12.69 5.92 7.30
N VAL A 181 13.50 5.86 6.24
CA VAL A 181 13.18 6.31 4.87
C VAL A 181 13.37 5.19 3.85
N ILE A 182 12.35 4.95 3.02
CA ILE A 182 12.35 3.93 1.94
C ILE A 182 12.23 4.61 0.59
N GLU A 183 13.12 4.29 -0.34
CA GLU A 183 12.97 4.68 -1.74
C GLU A 183 11.99 3.75 -2.47
N VAL A 184 10.99 4.33 -3.12
CA VAL A 184 9.92 3.61 -3.81
C VAL A 184 9.79 4.15 -5.23
N PHE A 185 9.97 3.28 -6.21
CA PHE A 185 9.91 3.58 -7.64
C PHE A 185 8.78 2.77 -8.30
N PRO A 186 8.43 3.00 -9.59
CA PRO A 186 7.50 2.14 -10.29
C PRO A 186 7.98 0.68 -10.30
N GLY A 187 7.15 -0.22 -9.78
CA GLY A 187 7.47 -1.65 -9.67
C GLY A 187 8.25 -2.03 -8.40
N THR A 188 8.48 -1.09 -7.48
CA THR A 188 9.02 -1.41 -6.14
C THR A 188 7.96 -2.08 -5.29
N TYR A 189 8.28 -3.25 -4.72
CA TYR A 189 7.46 -3.94 -3.73
C TYR A 189 8.36 -4.29 -2.55
N GLU A 190 8.22 -3.54 -1.46
CA GLU A 190 9.05 -3.69 -0.28
C GLU A 190 8.20 -4.02 0.94
N THR A 191 8.72 -4.92 1.76
CA THR A 191 8.13 -5.26 3.05
C THR A 191 9.08 -4.88 4.16
N VAL A 192 8.60 -4.11 5.13
CA VAL A 192 9.38 -3.72 6.31
C VAL A 192 8.60 -4.00 7.58
N GLU A 193 9.30 -4.28 8.67
CA GLU A 193 8.68 -4.54 9.98
C GLU A 193 9.12 -3.48 11.00
N MET A 194 8.15 -2.91 11.70
CA MET A 194 8.32 -1.80 12.65
C MET A 194 7.81 -2.22 14.02
N PHE A 195 8.57 -1.91 15.08
CA PHE A 195 8.09 -2.04 16.44
C PHE A 195 7.42 -0.73 16.89
N ALA A 196 6.11 -0.78 17.17
CA ALA A 196 5.30 0.35 17.58
C ALA A 196 5.64 0.78 19.02
N ASN A 197 6.59 1.68 19.16
CA ASN A 197 6.91 2.33 20.42
C ASN A 197 6.29 3.74 20.42
N ASN A 198 6.72 4.62 21.33
CA ASN A 198 6.41 6.05 21.27
C ASN A 198 4.93 6.43 20.93
N PRO A 199 3.96 6.20 21.83
CA PRO A 199 2.55 6.47 21.58
C PRO A 199 2.28 7.90 21.11
N GLY A 200 1.42 8.06 20.11
CA GLY A 200 1.13 9.35 19.50
C GLY A 200 0.59 9.21 18.07
N ILE A 201 0.31 10.36 17.44
CA ILE A 201 -0.02 10.46 16.02
C ILE A 201 1.22 10.94 15.28
N TRP A 202 1.68 10.14 14.33
CA TRP A 202 2.93 10.35 13.61
C TRP A 202 2.70 10.56 12.13
N ALA A 203 3.49 11.43 11.52
CA ALA A 203 3.43 11.67 10.09
C ALA A 203 4.06 10.52 9.29
N LEU A 204 3.47 10.21 8.16
CA LEU A 204 3.96 9.29 7.14
C LEU A 204 3.82 9.98 5.79
N HIS A 205 4.93 10.31 5.13
CA HIS A 205 4.85 11.06 3.87
C HIS A 205 6.06 10.84 2.97
N CYS A 206 5.94 11.29 1.72
CA CYS A 206 7.05 11.38 0.78
C CYS A 206 7.88 12.65 1.04
N HIS A 207 9.22 12.58 0.99
CA HIS A 207 10.11 13.75 1.10
C HIS A 207 10.43 14.43 -0.23
N VAL A 208 9.93 13.93 -1.35
CA VAL A 208 9.96 14.70 -2.59
C VAL A 208 9.05 15.91 -2.41
N GLY A 209 9.64 17.10 -2.46
CA GLY A 209 8.97 18.33 -2.03
C GLY A 209 7.71 18.66 -2.81
N GLU A 210 7.68 18.31 -4.10
CA GLU A 210 6.50 18.40 -4.97
C GLU A 210 5.40 17.46 -4.48
N HIS A 211 5.69 16.16 -4.33
CA HIS A 211 4.70 15.17 -3.90
C HIS A 211 4.14 15.49 -2.51
N MET A 212 4.97 15.99 -1.60
CA MET A 212 4.52 16.42 -0.27
C MET A 212 3.57 17.63 -0.36
N ARG A 213 3.93 18.65 -1.14
CA ARG A 213 3.12 19.86 -1.34
C ARG A 213 1.76 19.52 -1.96
N ASP A 214 1.74 18.55 -2.86
CA ASP A 214 0.57 18.18 -3.65
C ASP A 214 -0.27 17.09 -2.94
N GLY A 215 0.15 16.68 -1.74
CA GLY A 215 -0.71 16.06 -0.74
C GLY A 215 -0.35 14.63 -0.36
N MET A 216 0.81 14.10 -0.77
CA MET A 216 1.24 12.73 -0.47
C MET A 216 1.70 12.57 0.99
N MET A 217 0.73 12.63 1.88
CA MET A 217 0.88 12.62 3.32
C MET A 217 -0.24 11.82 3.96
N ALA A 218 0.11 11.10 5.00
CA ALA A 218 -0.78 10.36 5.90
C ALA A 218 -0.30 10.52 7.34
N THR A 219 -1.10 10.02 8.26
CA THR A 219 -0.73 9.86 9.66
C THR A 219 -1.03 8.44 10.09
N TYR A 220 -0.26 7.95 11.04
CA TYR A 220 -0.54 6.70 11.73
C TYR A 220 -0.55 6.92 13.23
N GLU A 221 -1.43 6.20 13.93
CA GLU A 221 -1.66 6.36 15.36
C GLU A 221 -1.15 5.14 16.12
N ILE A 222 -0.32 5.39 17.13
CA ILE A 222 0.10 4.40 18.11
C ILE A 222 -0.61 4.69 19.43
N ILE A 223 -1.58 3.84 19.79
CA ILE A 223 -2.39 3.99 21.00
C ILE A 223 -1.58 3.54 22.23
N ASP A 224 -1.54 4.38 23.27
CA ASP A 224 -0.92 4.02 24.54
C ASP A 224 -1.79 3.01 25.31
N THR A 225 -1.27 1.81 25.51
CA THR A 225 -1.92 0.71 26.23
C THR A 225 -1.43 0.55 27.67
N ARG A 226 -0.40 1.29 28.09
CA ARG A 226 0.24 1.14 29.42
C ARG A 226 -0.69 1.55 30.58
N GLY A 227 -1.67 2.41 30.31
CA GLY A 227 -2.73 2.78 31.26
C GLY A 227 -3.76 1.67 31.50
N ASP A 228 -3.94 0.75 30.56
CA ASP A 228 -4.96 -0.30 30.64
C ASP A 228 -4.45 -1.54 31.40
N GLU A 229 -3.15 -1.85 31.30
CA GLU A 229 -2.54 -2.95 32.06
C GLU A 229 -2.42 -2.63 33.55
N SER A 230 -2.15 -1.37 33.90
CA SER A 230 -2.09 -0.92 35.31
C SER A 230 -3.48 -0.94 35.96
N ARG A 231 -4.54 -0.58 35.23
CA ARG A 231 -5.94 -0.70 35.68
C ARG A 231 -6.37 -2.16 35.84
N LYS A 232 -6.04 -3.05 34.90
CA LYS A 232 -6.34 -4.50 35.03
C LYS A 232 -5.61 -5.15 36.21
N LYS A 233 -4.38 -4.73 36.53
CA LYS A 233 -3.69 -5.16 37.76
C LYS A 233 -4.39 -4.62 39.00
N SER A 234 -4.80 -3.35 39.05
CA SER A 234 -5.51 -2.78 40.21
C SER A 234 -6.87 -3.43 40.47
N HIS A 235 -7.59 -3.89 39.44
CA HIS A 235 -8.86 -4.59 39.60
C HIS A 235 -8.68 -6.02 40.14
N LYS A 236 -7.62 -6.74 39.72
CA LYS A 236 -7.28 -8.06 40.28
C LYS A 236 -6.88 -8.03 41.76
N TYR A 237 -6.35 -6.91 42.25
CA TYR A 237 -6.02 -6.73 43.67
C TYR A 237 -7.16 -6.10 44.50
N GLY A 238 -8.31 -5.79 43.89
CA GLY A 238 -9.45 -5.14 44.54
C GLY A 238 -10.64 -6.07 44.84
N GLU A 239 -10.57 -7.35 44.47
CA GLU A 239 -11.63 -8.35 44.71
C GLU A 239 -11.32 -9.34 45.86
N GLU A 240 -10.26 -9.10 46.63
CA GLU A 240 -9.95 -9.85 47.86
C GLU A 240 -10.04 -8.96 49.10
N TYR A 241 -11.22 -8.41 49.43
CA TYR A 241 -11.59 -7.98 50.80
C TYR A 241 -13.11 -7.96 50.98
#